data_AF-A0A6N8F9R1-F1
#
_entry.id   AF-A0A6N8F9R1-F1
#
_cell.length_a   1.000
_cell.length_b   1.000
_cell.length_c   1.000
_cell.angle_alpha   90.00
_cell.angle_beta   90.00
_cell.angle_gamma   90.00
#
_symmetry.space_group_name_H-M   'P 1'
#
loop_
_entity.id
_entity.type
_entity.pdbx_description
1 polymer ?
#
loop_
_entity_poly.entity_id
_entity_poly.type
_entity_poly.pdbx_seq_one_letter_code
_entity_poly.pdbx_strand_id
1 'polypeptide(L)'
;MASPLFITDVLKQVKNKYLALISDAQQFYAEFDDTVLTYQRELDRLNEAHNQLETIVAFEKANGYYPAIKDQSDTELYLGELQNIVDKSKATVNSLEPKILGGFRRRTLMVNELADLIIENTLNEKDANKFITSLVLRSPLPQSHSRCPSNEKNKPIYIAAWSICLFHQLIKDKLIDDERIVALVPRMIEQADNEEVKEPDPEMLNVYIKEVLRPIVSAALLHQIGSYSLEADAFYKGNRYRLLGDKERQALISVIFSNTKKYIEFGLGKPDKEAFHNQQADDYQNAMARYDLMESILDNYIKPSNAMGNLLRIPMIYASFLLSTKPKHDYSIIYKAYDIIKSGIEKGLIHASFAKVFLKLVGQYPLGAGIYFISKETGQPERAIVIGMSPNEYNSAIVKQITRRQIKYDDFSQALITFDYNLLNHEARKNSDFGAAFYAKQFPRGYTWNPAEVWEIEINQDTFWRRDNAMRKN
;
A
#
# COMPACT_ATOMS: atom_id res chain seq x y z
N MET A 1 -22.90 -14.75 -13.05
CA MET A 1 -21.55 -14.67 -12.45
C MET A 1 -20.56 -14.46 -13.59
N ALA A 2 -19.80 -13.37 -13.57
CA ALA A 2 -18.71 -13.20 -14.55
C ALA A 2 -17.62 -14.25 -14.27
N SER A 3 -17.00 -14.81 -15.31
CA SER A 3 -15.85 -15.70 -15.13
C SER A 3 -14.77 -14.99 -14.31
N PRO A 4 -14.14 -15.66 -13.33
CA PRO A 4 -13.08 -15.04 -12.54
C PRO A 4 -11.97 -14.54 -13.47
N LEU A 5 -11.61 -13.26 -13.34
CA LEU A 5 -10.57 -12.66 -14.15
C LEU A 5 -9.23 -13.37 -13.93
N PHE A 6 -8.44 -13.49 -14.99
CA PHE A 6 -7.08 -13.98 -14.86
C PHE A 6 -6.27 -13.00 -14.01
N ILE A 7 -5.31 -13.51 -13.22
CA ILE A 7 -4.52 -12.65 -12.33
C ILE A 7 -3.72 -11.60 -13.12
N THR A 8 -3.37 -11.93 -14.37
CA THR A 8 -2.73 -11.00 -15.30
C THR A 8 -3.58 -9.76 -15.57
N ASP A 9 -4.88 -9.96 -15.77
CA ASP A 9 -5.86 -8.90 -16.04
C ASP A 9 -6.13 -8.08 -14.78
N VAL A 10 -6.28 -8.75 -13.64
CA VAL A 10 -6.42 -8.07 -12.33
C VAL A 10 -5.23 -7.14 -12.09
N LEU A 11 -3.99 -7.65 -12.19
CA LEU A 11 -2.80 -6.83 -11.96
C LEU A 11 -2.66 -5.67 -12.96
N LYS A 12 -3.10 -5.88 -14.21
CA LYS A 12 -3.14 -4.81 -15.22
C LYS A 12 -4.17 -3.74 -14.86
N GLN A 13 -5.35 -4.14 -14.40
CA GLN A 13 -6.41 -3.24 -13.97
C GLN A 13 -5.99 -2.43 -12.74
N VAL A 14 -5.42 -3.09 -11.71
CA VAL A 14 -4.89 -2.43 -10.51
C VAL A 14 -3.82 -1.40 -10.89
N LYS A 15 -2.85 -1.79 -11.72
CA LYS A 15 -1.79 -0.88 -12.18
C LYS A 15 -2.35 0.31 -12.95
N ASN A 16 -3.30 0.09 -13.85
CA ASN A 16 -3.92 1.17 -14.63
C ASN A 16 -4.73 2.14 -13.75
N LYS A 17 -5.49 1.63 -12.78
CA LYS A 17 -6.20 2.47 -11.80
C LYS A 17 -5.22 3.28 -10.95
N TYR A 18 -4.10 2.69 -10.52
CA TYR A 18 -3.08 3.43 -9.78
C TYR A 18 -2.38 4.50 -10.63
N LEU A 19 -2.12 4.23 -11.91
CA LEU A 19 -1.60 5.23 -12.85
C LEU A 19 -2.59 6.40 -13.05
N ALA A 20 -3.89 6.12 -13.13
CA ALA A 20 -4.91 7.16 -13.20
C ALA A 20 -4.92 8.02 -11.93
N LEU A 21 -4.81 7.40 -10.74
CA LEU A 21 -4.69 8.12 -9.47
C LEU A 21 -3.46 9.03 -9.42
N ILE A 22 -2.32 8.55 -9.93
CA ILE A 22 -1.09 9.36 -10.03
C ILE A 22 -1.30 10.55 -10.96
N SER A 23 -1.92 10.34 -12.13
CA SER A 23 -2.18 11.41 -13.09
C SER A 23 -3.09 12.48 -12.51
N ASP A 24 -4.14 12.08 -11.78
CA ASP A 24 -5.01 13.02 -11.06
C ASP A 24 -4.24 13.77 -9.96
N ALA A 25 -3.36 13.08 -9.22
CA ALA A 25 -2.53 13.73 -8.20
C ALA A 25 -1.55 14.75 -8.78
N GLN A 26 -0.96 14.47 -9.95
CA GLN A 26 -0.13 15.45 -10.65
C GLN A 26 -0.94 16.69 -11.04
N GLN A 27 -2.15 16.50 -11.55
CA GLN A 27 -3.04 17.63 -11.87
C GLN A 27 -3.43 18.42 -10.61
N PHE A 28 -3.73 17.73 -9.51
CA PHE A 28 -3.99 18.37 -8.22
C PHE A 28 -2.85 19.31 -7.80
N TYR A 29 -1.61 18.83 -7.81
CA TYR A 29 -0.47 19.65 -7.40
C TYR A 29 -0.18 20.79 -8.39
N ALA A 30 -0.42 20.58 -9.69
CA ALA A 30 -0.23 21.62 -10.69
C ALA A 30 -1.21 22.78 -10.52
N GLU A 31 -2.43 22.50 -10.07
CA GLU A 31 -3.49 23.50 -9.90
C GLU A 31 -3.65 23.97 -8.44
N PHE A 32 -2.85 23.45 -7.51
CA PHE A 32 -3.08 23.59 -6.07
C PHE A 32 -3.16 25.04 -5.60
N ASP A 33 -2.19 25.87 -5.99
CA ASP A 33 -2.11 27.26 -5.55
C ASP A 33 -3.27 28.10 -6.11
N ASP A 34 -3.58 27.92 -7.40
CA ASP A 34 -4.60 28.71 -8.09
C ASP A 34 -6.03 28.31 -7.69
N THR A 35 -6.23 27.05 -7.27
CA THR A 35 -7.55 26.53 -6.93
C THR A 35 -7.75 26.38 -5.44
N VAL A 36 -7.10 25.40 -4.83
CA VAL A 36 -7.30 25.02 -3.43
C VAL A 36 -6.87 26.13 -2.49
N LEU A 37 -5.67 26.69 -2.68
CA LEU A 37 -5.13 27.69 -1.77
C LEU A 37 -5.88 29.01 -1.89
N THR A 38 -6.26 29.41 -3.12
CA THR A 38 -7.19 30.53 -3.35
C THR A 38 -8.53 30.29 -2.65
N TYR A 39 -9.13 29.12 -2.82
CA TYR A 39 -10.39 28.76 -2.17
C TYR A 39 -10.31 28.89 -0.65
N GLN A 40 -9.27 28.33 -0.02
CA GLN A 40 -9.09 28.43 1.43
C GLN A 40 -8.90 29.88 1.90
N ARG A 41 -8.09 30.67 1.19
CA ARG A 41 -7.89 32.09 1.52
C ARG A 41 -9.18 32.88 1.46
N GLU A 42 -10.03 32.62 0.47
CA GLU A 42 -11.33 33.30 0.34
C GLU A 42 -12.32 32.84 1.42
N LEU A 43 -12.33 31.57 1.82
CA LEU A 43 -13.10 31.11 2.97
C LEU A 43 -12.64 31.79 4.28
N ASP A 44 -11.33 31.87 4.52
CA ASP A 44 -10.77 32.53 5.71
C ASP A 44 -11.15 34.02 5.72
N ARG A 45 -11.11 34.69 4.55
CA ARG A 45 -11.57 36.07 4.38
C ARG A 45 -13.06 36.24 4.70
N LEU A 46 -13.91 35.31 4.26
CA LEU A 46 -15.34 35.34 4.57
C LEU A 46 -15.60 35.15 6.06
N ASN A 47 -14.91 34.21 6.70
CA ASN A 47 -15.04 33.96 8.13
C ASN A 47 -14.60 35.18 8.96
N GLU A 48 -13.47 35.78 8.59
CA GLU A 48 -12.97 36.99 9.25
C GLU A 48 -13.95 38.17 9.07
N ALA A 49 -14.43 38.40 7.85
CA ALA A 49 -15.40 39.46 7.58
C ALA A 49 -16.72 39.24 8.34
N HIS A 50 -17.17 37.99 8.45
CA HIS A 50 -18.35 37.63 9.23
C HIS A 50 -18.15 37.93 10.72
N ASN A 51 -17.03 37.53 11.32
CA ASN A 51 -16.71 37.82 12.72
C ASN A 51 -16.66 39.34 13.00
N GLN A 52 -16.10 40.12 12.08
CA GLN A 52 -16.06 41.58 12.18
C GLN A 52 -17.47 42.18 12.11
N LEU A 53 -18.31 41.74 11.17
CA LEU A 53 -19.71 42.16 11.08
C LEU A 53 -20.48 41.83 12.37
N GLU A 54 -20.38 40.59 12.86
CA GLU A 54 -21.04 40.18 14.10
C GLU A 54 -20.60 41.03 15.30
N THR A 55 -19.30 41.33 15.40
CA THR A 55 -18.75 42.17 16.47
C THR A 55 -19.29 43.59 16.40
N ILE A 56 -19.33 44.20 15.21
CA ILE A 56 -19.82 45.57 15.00
C ILE A 56 -21.33 45.64 15.32
N VAL A 57 -22.12 44.69 14.82
CA VAL A 57 -23.57 44.63 15.06
C VAL A 57 -23.88 44.39 16.54
N ALA A 58 -23.12 43.52 17.21
CA ALA A 58 -23.27 43.29 18.64
C ALA A 58 -22.96 44.55 19.46
N PHE A 59 -21.92 45.29 19.08
CA PHE A 59 -21.58 46.57 19.71
C PHE A 59 -22.67 47.61 19.52
N GLU A 60 -23.15 47.78 18.28
CA GLU A 60 -24.22 48.73 17.95
C GLU A 60 -25.48 48.42 18.76
N LYS A 61 -25.88 47.15 18.82
CA LYS A 61 -27.04 46.71 19.59
C LYS A 61 -26.92 46.99 21.09
N ALA A 62 -25.71 46.90 21.65
CA ALA A 62 -25.47 47.13 23.06
C ALA A 62 -25.37 48.63 23.43
N ASN A 63 -24.87 49.47 22.53
CA ASN A 63 -24.51 50.85 22.84
C ASN A 63 -25.38 51.90 22.11
N GLY A 64 -26.15 51.51 21.10
CA GLY A 64 -27.02 52.38 20.30
C GLY A 64 -26.29 53.21 19.24
N TYR A 65 -25.00 52.94 18.99
CA TYR A 65 -24.19 53.58 17.96
C TYR A 65 -23.03 52.67 17.53
N TYR A 66 -22.45 52.92 16.36
CA TYR A 66 -21.34 52.13 15.82
C TYR A 66 -20.01 52.33 16.59
N PRO A 67 -19.17 51.29 16.72
CA PRO A 67 -17.85 51.44 17.31
C PRO A 67 -16.97 52.31 16.39
N ALA A 68 -16.07 53.09 16.99
CA ALA A 68 -15.01 53.77 16.24
C ALA A 68 -13.96 52.73 15.83
N ILE A 69 -13.74 52.58 14.52
CA ILE A 69 -12.80 51.60 13.97
C ILE A 69 -11.43 52.25 13.78
N LYS A 70 -10.38 51.58 14.24
CA LYS A 70 -9.01 52.10 14.15
C LYS A 70 -8.64 52.36 12.68
N ASP A 71 -8.04 53.51 12.43
CA ASP A 71 -7.57 53.94 11.10
C ASP A 71 -8.70 54.10 10.05
N GLN A 72 -9.96 54.15 10.47
CA GLN A 72 -11.13 54.39 9.63
C GLN A 72 -11.81 55.70 10.02
N SER A 73 -12.15 56.52 9.02
CA SER A 73 -12.80 57.81 9.24
C SER A 73 -14.30 57.68 9.51
N ASP A 74 -14.93 56.61 9.03
CA ASP A 74 -16.36 56.36 9.13
C ASP A 74 -16.65 54.85 9.14
N THR A 75 -17.41 54.40 10.13
CA THR A 75 -17.78 53.00 10.30
C THR A 75 -18.77 52.54 9.23
N GLU A 76 -19.63 53.41 8.72
CA GLU A 76 -20.55 53.05 7.62
C GLU A 76 -19.81 52.79 6.31
N LEU A 77 -18.80 53.63 6.00
CA LEU A 77 -17.92 53.39 4.85
C LEU A 77 -17.17 52.07 4.99
N TYR A 78 -16.63 51.78 6.18
CA TYR A 78 -15.96 50.52 6.45
C TYR A 78 -16.89 49.30 6.29
N LEU A 79 -18.14 49.39 6.74
CA LEU A 79 -19.15 48.34 6.52
C LEU A 79 -19.41 48.11 5.01
N GLY A 80 -19.44 49.18 4.22
CA GLY A 80 -19.52 49.08 2.75
C GLY A 80 -18.30 48.40 2.12
N GLU A 81 -17.08 48.71 2.58
CA GLU A 81 -15.86 48.02 2.16
C GLU A 81 -15.88 46.54 2.53
N LEU A 82 -16.32 46.22 3.75
CA LEU A 82 -16.44 44.86 4.25
C LEU A 82 -17.46 44.05 3.45
N GLN A 83 -18.60 44.65 3.10
CA GLN A 83 -19.60 44.03 2.23
C GLN A 83 -19.05 43.75 0.83
N ASN A 84 -18.28 44.69 0.25
CA ASN A 84 -17.61 44.47 -1.04
C ASN A 84 -16.60 43.31 -0.99
N ILE A 85 -15.88 43.15 0.13
CA ILE A 85 -14.99 42.00 0.34
C ILE A 85 -15.82 40.71 0.39
N VAL A 86 -16.89 40.68 1.17
CA VAL A 86 -17.79 39.54 1.28
C VAL A 86 -18.36 39.14 -0.08
N ASP A 87 -18.83 40.08 -0.88
CA ASP A 87 -19.42 39.79 -2.19
C ASP A 87 -18.39 39.22 -3.18
N LYS A 88 -17.19 39.81 -3.21
CA LYS A 88 -16.08 39.31 -4.05
C LYS A 88 -15.63 37.91 -3.63
N SER A 89 -15.37 37.71 -2.35
CA SER A 89 -14.93 36.42 -1.81
C SER A 89 -15.99 35.34 -1.99
N LYS A 90 -17.28 35.66 -1.78
CA LYS A 90 -18.40 34.75 -2.08
C LYS A 90 -18.46 34.36 -3.55
N ALA A 91 -18.31 35.33 -4.46
CA ALA A 91 -18.30 35.03 -5.89
C ALA A 91 -17.18 34.05 -6.28
N THR A 92 -15.98 34.23 -5.72
CA THR A 92 -14.85 33.31 -5.93
C THR A 92 -15.08 31.94 -5.30
N VAL A 93 -15.55 31.87 -4.05
CA VAL A 93 -15.90 30.62 -3.35
C VAL A 93 -16.95 29.85 -4.15
N ASN A 94 -18.05 30.48 -4.55
CA ASN A 94 -19.11 29.85 -5.33
C ASN A 94 -18.62 29.33 -6.69
N SER A 95 -17.61 29.98 -7.29
CA SER A 95 -17.01 29.51 -8.54
C SER A 95 -16.06 28.31 -8.34
N LEU A 96 -15.36 28.23 -7.22
CA LEU A 96 -14.33 27.21 -6.98
C LEU A 96 -14.87 25.98 -6.24
N GLU A 97 -15.83 26.15 -5.33
CA GLU A 97 -16.36 25.09 -4.46
C GLU A 97 -16.80 23.84 -5.23
N PRO A 98 -17.57 23.93 -6.34
CA PRO A 98 -17.97 22.73 -7.09
C PRO A 98 -16.79 21.93 -7.64
N LYS A 99 -15.71 22.62 -8.04
CA LYS A 99 -14.48 21.98 -8.55
C LYS A 99 -13.72 21.29 -7.41
N ILE A 100 -13.65 21.91 -6.25
CA ILE A 100 -13.00 21.37 -5.05
C ILE A 100 -13.75 20.12 -4.56
N LEU A 101 -15.05 20.24 -4.27
CA LEU A 101 -15.87 19.13 -3.79
C LEU A 101 -15.99 18.01 -4.82
N GLY A 102 -16.06 18.35 -6.11
CA GLY A 102 -16.00 17.37 -7.20
C GLY A 102 -14.68 16.60 -7.22
N GLY A 103 -13.55 17.28 -6.95
CA GLY A 103 -12.23 16.68 -6.79
C GLY A 103 -12.16 15.69 -5.62
N PHE A 104 -12.71 16.07 -4.46
CA PHE A 104 -12.76 15.22 -3.25
C PHE A 104 -13.48 13.90 -3.54
N ARG A 105 -14.69 14.00 -4.10
CA ARG A 105 -15.52 12.83 -4.45
C ARG A 105 -14.83 11.93 -5.47
N ARG A 106 -14.28 12.51 -6.53
CA ARG A 106 -13.58 11.76 -7.60
C ARG A 106 -12.40 10.98 -7.03
N ARG A 107 -11.50 11.62 -6.28
CA ARG A 107 -10.30 10.96 -5.74
C ARG A 107 -10.66 9.91 -4.70
N THR A 108 -11.64 10.19 -3.84
CA THR A 108 -12.15 9.20 -2.88
C THR A 108 -12.66 7.96 -3.59
N LEU A 109 -13.42 8.12 -4.69
CA LEU A 109 -13.88 7.00 -5.50
C LEU A 109 -12.71 6.23 -6.13
N MET A 110 -11.74 6.93 -6.74
CA MET A 110 -10.56 6.30 -7.36
C MET A 110 -9.75 5.47 -6.36
N VAL A 111 -9.54 5.99 -5.15
CA VAL A 111 -8.82 5.30 -4.08
C VAL A 111 -9.62 4.10 -3.58
N ASN A 112 -10.93 4.25 -3.34
CA ASN A 112 -11.78 3.17 -2.86
C ASN A 112 -11.88 2.02 -3.87
N GLU A 113 -12.12 2.31 -5.16
CA GLU A 113 -12.19 1.28 -6.20
C GLU A 113 -10.87 0.53 -6.36
N LEU A 114 -9.74 1.24 -6.25
CA LEU A 114 -8.42 0.62 -6.29
C LEU A 114 -8.18 -0.24 -5.05
N ALA A 115 -8.59 0.24 -3.87
CA ALA A 115 -8.47 -0.49 -2.61
C ALA A 115 -9.30 -1.77 -2.64
N ASP A 116 -10.56 -1.69 -3.07
CA ASP A 116 -11.47 -2.84 -3.18
C ASP A 116 -10.90 -3.94 -4.07
N LEU A 117 -10.36 -3.58 -5.24
CA LEU A 117 -9.76 -4.55 -6.15
C LEU A 117 -8.55 -5.27 -5.53
N ILE A 118 -7.74 -4.58 -4.73
CA ILE A 118 -6.61 -5.20 -4.01
C ILE A 118 -7.14 -6.08 -2.87
N ILE A 119 -8.11 -5.60 -2.09
CA ILE A 119 -8.71 -6.31 -0.96
C ILE A 119 -9.32 -7.62 -1.43
N GLU A 120 -10.19 -7.59 -2.45
CA GLU A 120 -10.85 -8.77 -3.02
C GLU A 120 -9.85 -9.87 -3.42
N ASN A 121 -8.67 -9.49 -3.91
CA ASN A 121 -7.63 -10.42 -4.34
C ASN A 121 -6.62 -10.79 -3.22
N THR A 122 -6.85 -10.34 -1.98
CA THR A 122 -5.96 -10.59 -0.84
C THR A 122 -6.69 -10.93 0.47
N LEU A 123 -8.03 -11.03 0.45
CA LEU A 123 -8.83 -11.38 1.63
C LEU A 123 -8.46 -12.74 2.23
N ASN A 124 -8.26 -13.75 1.37
CA ASN A 124 -7.80 -15.07 1.77
C ASN A 124 -6.34 -15.31 1.34
N GLU A 125 -5.69 -16.22 2.04
CA GLU A 125 -4.26 -16.50 1.86
C GLU A 125 -3.92 -16.99 0.44
N LYS A 126 -4.79 -17.80 -0.17
CA LYS A 126 -4.56 -18.36 -1.50
C LYS A 126 -4.54 -17.28 -2.58
N ASP A 127 -5.52 -16.39 -2.56
CA ASP A 127 -5.61 -15.30 -3.53
C ASP A 127 -4.50 -14.27 -3.27
N ALA A 128 -4.18 -13.99 -2.00
CA ALA A 128 -3.04 -13.16 -1.63
C ALA A 128 -1.70 -13.74 -2.15
N ASN A 129 -1.47 -15.03 -1.96
CA ASN A 129 -0.30 -15.75 -2.50
C ASN A 129 -0.20 -15.58 -4.01
N LYS A 130 -1.30 -15.82 -4.73
CA LYS A 130 -1.40 -15.65 -6.19
C LYS A 130 -1.09 -14.22 -6.62
N PHE A 131 -1.71 -13.24 -5.97
CA PHE A 131 -1.60 -11.82 -6.28
C PHE A 131 -0.18 -11.28 -6.04
N ILE A 132 0.36 -11.49 -4.85
CA ILE A 132 1.67 -10.99 -4.43
C ILE A 132 2.78 -11.66 -5.24
N THR A 133 2.72 -12.99 -5.40
CA THR A 133 3.71 -13.73 -6.18
C THR A 133 3.70 -13.30 -7.65
N SER A 134 2.52 -13.22 -8.27
CA SER A 134 2.41 -12.77 -9.67
C SER A 134 2.90 -11.34 -9.84
N LEU A 135 2.66 -10.43 -8.88
CA LEU A 135 3.17 -9.06 -8.96
C LEU A 135 4.71 -9.01 -8.96
N VAL A 136 5.37 -9.86 -8.17
CA VAL A 136 6.84 -9.96 -8.14
C VAL A 136 7.37 -10.59 -9.43
N LEU A 137 6.77 -11.70 -9.87
CA LEU A 137 7.21 -12.44 -11.07
C LEU A 137 7.10 -11.64 -12.37
N ARG A 138 6.18 -10.67 -12.42
CA ARG A 138 6.03 -9.72 -13.55
C ARG A 138 6.94 -8.50 -13.45
N SER A 139 7.77 -8.41 -12.43
CA SER A 139 8.74 -7.31 -12.30
C SER A 139 9.80 -7.44 -13.40
N PRO A 140 10.11 -6.35 -14.12
CA PRO A 140 11.11 -6.43 -15.18
C PRO A 140 12.48 -6.87 -14.65
N LEU A 141 13.22 -7.59 -15.48
CA LEU A 141 14.55 -8.08 -15.15
C LEU A 141 15.51 -6.94 -14.75
N PRO A 142 16.55 -7.22 -13.93
CA PRO A 142 17.47 -6.20 -13.41
C PRO A 142 18.04 -5.23 -14.45
N GLN A 143 18.34 -5.75 -15.65
CA GLN A 143 18.89 -5.03 -16.80
C GLN A 143 17.87 -4.24 -17.62
N SER A 144 16.57 -4.38 -17.35
CA SER A 144 15.53 -3.68 -18.10
C SER A 144 15.45 -2.20 -17.72
N HIS A 145 15.42 -1.32 -18.74
CA HIS A 145 15.19 0.13 -18.56
C HIS A 145 13.81 0.43 -17.95
N SER A 146 12.82 -0.45 -18.15
CA SER A 146 11.48 -0.30 -17.58
C SER A 146 11.37 -0.75 -16.12
N ARG A 147 12.43 -1.34 -15.53
CA ARG A 147 12.40 -1.88 -14.16
C ARG A 147 12.08 -0.80 -13.13
N CYS A 148 12.84 0.29 -13.09
CA CYS A 148 12.62 1.32 -12.08
C CYS A 148 11.22 1.95 -12.20
N PRO A 149 10.75 2.37 -13.40
CA PRO A 149 9.37 2.82 -13.57
C PRO A 149 8.33 1.78 -13.19
N SER A 150 8.47 0.52 -13.60
CA SER A 150 7.48 -0.49 -13.26
C SER A 150 7.44 -0.77 -11.76
N ASN A 151 8.60 -0.88 -11.12
CA ASN A 151 8.72 -1.15 -9.69
C ASN A 151 8.21 0.02 -8.83
N GLU A 152 8.46 1.27 -9.24
CA GLU A 152 7.90 2.46 -8.57
C GLU A 152 6.37 2.38 -8.52
N LYS A 153 5.72 2.01 -9.63
CA LYS A 153 4.24 1.93 -9.71
C LYS A 153 3.66 0.71 -9.03
N ASN A 154 4.38 -0.42 -9.03
CA ASN A 154 3.91 -1.65 -8.40
C ASN A 154 4.16 -1.68 -6.88
N LYS A 155 5.09 -0.88 -6.37
CA LYS A 155 5.49 -0.92 -4.96
C LYS A 155 4.34 -0.56 -3.99
N PRO A 156 3.55 0.51 -4.20
CA PRO A 156 2.41 0.82 -3.33
C PRO A 156 1.34 -0.28 -3.32
N ILE A 157 1.12 -0.93 -4.47
CA ILE A 157 0.20 -2.08 -4.61
C ILE A 157 0.71 -3.28 -3.81
N TYR A 158 2.01 -3.59 -3.93
CA TYR A 158 2.66 -4.66 -3.18
C TYR A 158 2.63 -4.43 -1.66
N ILE A 159 2.86 -3.18 -1.25
CA ILE A 159 2.79 -2.76 0.14
C ILE A 159 1.36 -2.94 0.67
N ALA A 160 0.35 -2.48 -0.07
CA ALA A 160 -1.06 -2.63 0.32
C ALA A 160 -1.46 -4.10 0.54
N ALA A 161 -1.08 -4.99 -0.37
CA ALA A 161 -1.36 -6.42 -0.23
C ALA A 161 -0.73 -7.02 1.03
N TRP A 162 0.53 -6.68 1.32
CA TRP A 162 1.19 -7.14 2.55
C TRP A 162 0.65 -6.50 3.82
N SER A 163 0.21 -5.23 3.77
CA SER A 163 -0.44 -4.58 4.91
C SER A 163 -1.72 -5.32 5.31
N ILE A 164 -2.52 -5.78 4.34
CA ILE A 164 -3.71 -6.61 4.60
C ILE A 164 -3.31 -7.95 5.23
N CYS A 165 -2.36 -8.66 4.62
CA CYS A 165 -1.91 -9.98 5.13
C CYS A 165 -1.36 -9.88 6.56
N LEU A 166 -0.52 -8.87 6.82
CA LEU A 166 0.01 -8.59 8.15
C LEU A 166 -1.11 -8.26 9.14
N PHE A 167 -2.02 -7.37 8.76
CA PHE A 167 -3.12 -6.95 9.62
C PHE A 167 -4.03 -8.12 9.99
N HIS A 168 -4.41 -8.97 9.03
CA HIS A 168 -5.19 -10.18 9.31
C HIS A 168 -4.49 -11.12 10.28
N GLN A 169 -3.18 -11.32 10.14
CA GLN A 169 -2.45 -12.17 11.09
C GLN A 169 -2.35 -11.52 12.48
N LEU A 170 -2.22 -10.20 12.58
CA LEU A 170 -2.21 -9.49 13.85
C LEU A 170 -3.55 -9.58 14.58
N ILE A 171 -4.66 -9.52 13.86
CA ILE A 171 -6.00 -9.75 14.41
C ILE A 171 -6.11 -11.19 14.95
N LYS A 172 -5.68 -12.19 14.17
CA LYS A 172 -5.66 -13.60 14.61
C LYS A 172 -4.82 -13.81 15.86
N ASP A 173 -3.66 -13.16 15.92
CA ASP A 173 -2.72 -13.23 17.04
C ASP A 173 -3.14 -12.34 18.24
N LYS A 174 -4.27 -11.63 18.14
CA LYS A 174 -4.80 -10.69 19.16
C LYS A 174 -3.81 -9.59 19.55
N LEU A 175 -3.09 -9.06 18.55
CA LEU A 175 -2.08 -8.00 18.71
C LEU A 175 -2.60 -6.62 18.29
N ILE A 176 -3.87 -6.51 17.91
CA ILE A 176 -4.57 -5.26 17.68
C ILE A 176 -5.51 -5.03 18.87
N ASP A 177 -5.36 -3.88 19.52
CA ASP A 177 -6.06 -3.49 20.75
C ASP A 177 -7.10 -2.38 20.53
N ASP A 178 -7.20 -1.84 19.32
CA ASP A 178 -8.24 -0.86 18.97
C ASP A 178 -9.63 -1.50 19.02
N GLU A 179 -10.43 -1.09 20.01
CA GLU A 179 -11.75 -1.65 20.30
C GLU A 179 -12.72 -1.52 19.12
N ARG A 180 -12.67 -0.41 18.37
CA ARG A 180 -13.53 -0.19 17.21
C ARG A 180 -13.16 -1.17 16.10
N ILE A 181 -11.87 -1.33 15.83
CA ILE A 181 -11.40 -2.30 14.83
C ILE A 181 -11.83 -3.72 15.21
N VAL A 182 -11.59 -4.12 16.47
CA VAL A 182 -11.92 -5.47 16.95
C VAL A 182 -13.42 -5.74 16.87
N ALA A 183 -14.27 -4.75 17.19
CA ALA A 183 -15.73 -4.87 17.11
C ALA A 183 -16.24 -5.07 15.68
N LEU A 184 -15.47 -4.65 14.67
CA LEU A 184 -15.82 -4.77 13.26
C LEU A 184 -15.28 -6.04 12.59
N VAL A 185 -14.47 -6.85 13.29
CA VAL A 185 -13.95 -8.12 12.74
C VAL A 185 -15.14 -9.07 12.50
N PRO A 186 -15.30 -9.61 11.27
CA PRO A 186 -16.45 -10.44 10.94
C PRO A 186 -16.43 -11.74 11.73
N ARG A 187 -17.60 -12.16 12.19
CA ARG A 187 -17.78 -13.47 12.81
C ARG A 187 -17.70 -14.55 11.73
N MET A 188 -17.16 -15.70 12.11
CA MET A 188 -17.12 -16.87 11.23
C MET A 188 -18.43 -17.66 11.41
N ILE A 189 -19.15 -17.86 10.32
CA ILE A 189 -20.38 -18.64 10.20
C ILE A 189 -20.14 -19.91 9.38
N GLU A 190 -20.97 -20.92 9.57
CA GLU A 190 -20.90 -22.18 8.81
C GLU A 190 -21.47 -21.99 7.40
N GLN A 191 -20.85 -22.61 6.39
CA GLN A 191 -21.40 -22.62 5.04
C GLN A 191 -22.68 -23.45 4.99
N ALA A 192 -23.68 -22.95 4.25
CA ALA A 192 -24.97 -23.64 4.08
C ALA A 192 -24.83 -25.05 3.49
N ASP A 193 -23.81 -25.27 2.66
CA ASP A 193 -23.56 -26.53 1.94
C ASP A 193 -22.49 -27.42 2.63
N ASN A 194 -21.78 -26.91 3.65
CA ASN A 194 -20.75 -27.65 4.38
C ASN A 194 -20.47 -27.04 5.76
N GLU A 195 -21.03 -27.64 6.81
CA GLU A 195 -20.88 -27.19 8.21
C GLU A 195 -19.42 -27.22 8.70
N GLU A 196 -18.52 -27.99 8.07
CA GLU A 196 -17.10 -28.03 8.43
C GLU A 196 -16.31 -26.81 7.91
N VAL A 197 -16.86 -26.09 6.93
CA VAL A 197 -16.22 -24.90 6.35
C VAL A 197 -16.82 -23.66 6.97
N LYS A 198 -15.96 -22.85 7.61
CA LYS A 198 -16.35 -21.58 8.18
C LYS A 198 -15.95 -20.42 7.28
N GLU A 199 -16.87 -19.50 7.03
CA GLU A 199 -16.67 -18.29 6.25
C GLU A 199 -17.07 -17.06 7.05
N PRO A 200 -16.50 -15.88 6.77
CA PRO A 200 -16.93 -14.65 7.42
C PRO A 200 -18.38 -14.33 7.05
N ASP A 201 -19.15 -13.85 8.01
CA ASP A 201 -20.48 -13.30 7.78
C ASP A 201 -20.44 -12.24 6.65
N PRO A 202 -21.21 -12.39 5.57
CA PRO A 202 -21.07 -11.52 4.39
C PRO A 202 -21.36 -10.05 4.65
N GLU A 203 -22.34 -9.74 5.51
CA GLU A 203 -22.72 -8.35 5.84
C GLU A 203 -21.63 -7.71 6.72
N MET A 204 -21.17 -8.43 7.74
CA MET A 204 -20.07 -7.97 8.58
C MET A 204 -18.77 -7.82 7.78
N LEU A 205 -18.49 -8.73 6.85
CA LEU A 205 -17.32 -8.66 5.99
C LEU A 205 -17.33 -7.38 5.14
N ASN A 206 -18.48 -7.04 4.55
CA ASN A 206 -18.60 -5.81 3.74
C ASN A 206 -18.36 -4.55 4.59
N VAL A 207 -18.91 -4.51 5.82
CA VAL A 207 -18.65 -3.43 6.76
C VAL A 207 -17.16 -3.38 7.15
N TYR A 208 -16.55 -4.51 7.48
CA TYR A 208 -15.13 -4.61 7.83
C TYR A 208 -14.22 -4.13 6.69
N ILE A 209 -14.53 -4.52 5.45
CA ILE A 209 -13.82 -4.05 4.25
C ILE A 209 -13.90 -2.53 4.17
N LYS A 210 -15.12 -1.97 4.24
CA LYS A 210 -15.36 -0.54 4.07
C LYS A 210 -14.74 0.30 5.18
N GLU A 211 -14.90 -0.13 6.42
CA GLU A 211 -14.61 0.66 7.62
C GLU A 211 -13.19 0.45 8.16
N VAL A 212 -12.53 -0.67 7.84
CA VAL A 212 -11.20 -1.03 8.37
C VAL A 212 -10.17 -1.24 7.26
N LEU A 213 -10.43 -2.16 6.31
CA LEU A 213 -9.42 -2.51 5.31
C LEU A 213 -9.18 -1.39 4.29
N ARG A 214 -10.23 -0.71 3.83
CA ARG A 214 -10.10 0.42 2.89
C ARG A 214 -9.19 1.54 3.43
N PRO A 215 -9.36 2.06 4.66
CA PRO A 215 -8.41 3.03 5.24
C PRO A 215 -6.96 2.56 5.26
N ILE A 216 -6.70 1.31 5.65
CA ILE A 216 -5.34 0.73 5.71
C ILE A 216 -4.72 0.68 4.31
N VAL A 217 -5.48 0.22 3.32
CA VAL A 217 -5.04 0.11 1.93
C VAL A 217 -4.86 1.49 1.29
N SER A 218 -5.76 2.42 1.60
CA SER A 218 -5.67 3.82 1.16
C SER A 218 -4.37 4.47 1.66
N ALA A 219 -4.05 4.29 2.95
CA ALA A 219 -2.77 4.75 3.50
C ALA A 219 -1.58 4.15 2.73
N ALA A 220 -1.59 2.84 2.43
CA ALA A 220 -0.54 2.19 1.66
C ALA A 220 -0.41 2.73 0.22
N LEU A 221 -1.52 3.03 -0.45
CA LEU A 221 -1.51 3.57 -1.82
C LEU A 221 -1.04 5.04 -1.87
N LEU A 222 -1.33 5.80 -0.82
CA LEU A 222 -1.16 7.26 -0.77
C LEU A 222 0.11 7.72 -0.07
N HIS A 223 0.79 6.89 0.72
CA HIS A 223 1.94 7.31 1.55
C HIS A 223 3.07 8.04 0.78
N GLN A 224 3.22 7.78 -0.51
CA GLN A 224 4.19 8.42 -1.40
C GLN A 224 3.56 9.26 -2.51
N ILE A 225 2.26 9.58 -2.44
CA ILE A 225 1.58 10.36 -3.49
C ILE A 225 2.17 11.77 -3.61
N GLY A 226 2.73 12.33 -2.54
CA GLY A 226 3.51 13.58 -2.53
C GLY A 226 4.75 13.58 -3.42
N SER A 227 5.26 12.42 -3.82
CA SER A 227 6.39 12.31 -4.77
C SER A 227 6.03 12.78 -6.18
N TYR A 228 4.75 12.98 -6.47
CA TYR A 228 4.25 13.49 -7.75
C TYR A 228 4.01 15.00 -7.77
N SER A 229 4.39 15.72 -6.71
CA SER A 229 4.33 17.18 -6.62
C SER A 229 5.42 17.86 -7.45
N LEU A 230 5.20 19.14 -7.80
CA LEU A 230 6.18 19.99 -8.47
C LEU A 230 7.42 20.20 -7.60
N GLU A 231 7.28 20.35 -6.27
CA GLU A 231 8.43 20.52 -5.38
C GLU A 231 9.30 19.26 -5.32
N ALA A 232 8.69 18.06 -5.35
CA ALA A 232 9.46 16.81 -5.42
C ALA A 232 10.23 16.66 -6.75
N ASP A 233 9.64 17.13 -7.86
CA ASP A 233 10.29 17.04 -9.19
C ASP A 233 11.58 17.86 -9.30
N ALA A 234 11.66 18.98 -8.57
CA ALA A 234 12.89 19.77 -8.45
C ALA A 234 14.07 18.95 -7.87
N PHE A 235 13.80 17.96 -7.02
CA PHE A 235 14.82 17.03 -6.54
C PHE A 235 15.17 15.97 -7.60
N TYR A 236 14.22 15.56 -8.43
CA TYR A 236 14.49 14.54 -9.45
C TYR A 236 15.32 15.05 -10.61
N LYS A 237 15.21 16.33 -10.98
CA LYS A 237 15.97 16.94 -12.10
C LYS A 237 15.82 16.12 -13.40
N GLY A 238 14.59 15.68 -13.69
CA GLY A 238 14.28 14.80 -14.83
C GLY A 238 14.66 13.33 -14.66
N ASN A 239 15.30 12.93 -13.56
CA ASN A 239 15.63 11.53 -13.26
C ASN A 239 15.23 11.14 -11.82
N ARG A 240 14.03 10.55 -11.68
CA ARG A 240 13.49 10.08 -10.38
C ARG A 240 14.36 9.06 -9.65
N TYR A 241 15.23 8.36 -10.36
CA TYR A 241 16.02 7.24 -9.83
C TYR A 241 17.49 7.59 -9.59
N ARG A 242 17.84 8.87 -9.71
CA ARG A 242 19.21 9.33 -9.43
C ARG A 242 19.58 9.08 -7.97
N LEU A 243 20.88 8.96 -7.73
CA LEU A 243 21.40 8.89 -6.37
C LEU A 243 21.31 10.28 -5.74
N LEU A 244 20.76 10.32 -4.52
CA LEU A 244 20.69 11.50 -3.68
C LEU A 244 21.63 11.30 -2.49
N GLY A 245 22.39 12.33 -2.16
CA GLY A 245 23.15 12.39 -0.91
C GLY A 245 22.22 12.47 0.31
N ASP A 246 22.75 12.23 1.50
CA ASP A 246 21.89 12.06 2.69
C ASP A 246 21.04 13.30 3.02
N LYS A 247 21.63 14.49 2.99
CA LYS A 247 20.89 15.75 3.23
C LYS A 247 19.79 15.97 2.20
N GLU A 248 20.09 15.76 0.92
CA GLU A 248 19.15 15.91 -0.19
C GLU A 248 18.02 14.88 -0.10
N ARG A 249 18.34 13.65 0.28
CA ARG A 249 17.36 12.58 0.51
C ARG A 249 16.41 12.93 1.66
N GLN A 250 16.92 13.43 2.79
CA GLN A 250 16.07 13.82 3.92
C GLN A 250 15.14 14.98 3.55
N ALA A 251 15.63 15.97 2.82
CA ALA A 251 14.82 17.07 2.32
C ALA A 251 13.71 16.56 1.38
N LEU A 252 14.02 15.67 0.43
CA LEU A 252 13.01 15.06 -0.44
C LEU A 252 11.97 14.27 0.36
N ILE A 253 12.37 13.48 1.36
CA ILE A 253 11.43 12.73 2.20
C ILE A 253 10.46 13.69 2.91
N SER A 254 10.97 14.81 3.44
CA SER A 254 10.14 15.83 4.08
C SER A 254 9.14 16.47 3.11
N VAL A 255 9.58 16.76 1.87
CA VAL A 255 8.70 17.31 0.82
C VAL A 255 7.62 16.31 0.43
N ILE A 256 7.99 15.04 0.22
CA ILE A 256 7.02 13.97 -0.08
C ILE A 256 5.99 13.86 1.05
N PHE A 257 6.44 13.84 2.30
CA PHE A 257 5.54 13.74 3.45
C PHE A 257 4.59 14.94 3.54
N SER A 258 5.12 16.16 3.43
CA SER A 258 4.31 17.38 3.47
C SER A 258 3.27 17.42 2.35
N ASN A 259 3.65 17.06 1.12
CA ASN A 259 2.73 17.09 -0.01
C ASN A 259 1.73 15.93 0.02
N THR A 260 2.12 14.76 0.53
CA THR A 260 1.15 13.70 0.83
C THR A 260 0.09 14.21 1.81
N LYS A 261 0.46 14.91 2.89
CA LYS A 261 -0.53 15.51 3.81
C LYS A 261 -1.46 16.49 3.12
N LYS A 262 -0.92 17.41 2.30
CA LYS A 262 -1.74 18.33 1.50
C LYS A 262 -2.74 17.59 0.61
N TYR A 263 -2.33 16.47 -0.01
CA TYR A 263 -3.21 15.65 -0.84
C TYR A 263 -4.30 14.93 -0.04
N ILE A 264 -4.01 14.49 1.19
CA ILE A 264 -5.04 13.92 2.06
C ILE A 264 -6.04 15.00 2.47
N GLU A 265 -5.54 16.09 3.06
CA GLU A 265 -6.37 17.14 3.64
C GLU A 265 -7.18 17.89 2.57
N PHE A 266 -6.52 18.33 1.50
CA PHE A 266 -7.10 19.17 0.47
C PHE A 266 -7.32 18.48 -0.88
N GLY A 267 -6.83 17.26 -1.05
CA GLY A 267 -7.08 16.48 -2.26
C GLY A 267 -8.28 15.56 -2.08
N LEU A 268 -8.30 14.76 -1.01
CA LEU A 268 -9.42 13.88 -0.66
C LEU A 268 -10.51 14.63 0.12
N GLY A 269 -10.11 15.62 0.93
CA GLY A 269 -11.02 16.33 1.80
C GLY A 269 -11.27 15.56 3.09
N LYS A 270 -11.27 16.29 4.22
CA LYS A 270 -11.79 15.76 5.47
C LYS A 270 -13.32 15.67 5.40
N PRO A 271 -13.96 14.62 5.95
CA PRO A 271 -15.41 14.57 6.05
C PRO A 271 -15.95 15.82 6.76
N ASP A 272 -16.82 16.55 6.06
CA ASP A 272 -17.45 17.76 6.58
C ASP A 272 -18.76 17.41 7.27
N LYS A 273 -18.99 17.93 8.48
CA LYS A 273 -20.22 17.66 9.23
C LYS A 273 -21.43 18.28 8.55
N GLU A 274 -21.27 19.44 7.91
CA GLU A 274 -22.41 20.15 7.33
C GLU A 274 -22.95 19.43 6.09
N ALA A 275 -22.06 18.88 5.27
CA ALA A 275 -22.40 18.01 4.14
C ALA A 275 -23.19 16.74 4.53
N PHE A 276 -23.16 16.34 5.80
CA PHE A 276 -23.86 15.15 6.32
C PHE A 276 -25.14 15.50 7.11
N HIS A 277 -25.58 16.77 7.13
CA HIS A 277 -26.79 17.18 7.87
C HIS A 277 -28.08 16.42 7.48
N ASN A 278 -28.15 15.91 6.25
CA ASN A 278 -29.29 15.14 5.73
C ASN A 278 -29.09 13.61 5.82
N GLN A 279 -28.00 13.14 6.44
CA GLN A 279 -27.67 11.72 6.63
C GLN A 279 -27.82 11.29 8.09
N GLN A 280 -27.70 10.00 8.36
CA GLN A 280 -27.73 9.51 9.74
C GLN A 280 -26.47 9.99 10.46
N ALA A 281 -26.57 10.33 11.75
CA ALA A 281 -25.43 10.81 12.54
C ALA A 281 -24.24 9.82 12.52
N ASP A 282 -24.54 8.53 12.43
CA ASP A 282 -23.56 7.45 12.35
C ASP A 282 -22.77 7.45 11.02
N ASP A 283 -23.34 7.97 9.92
CA ASP A 283 -22.66 8.04 8.62
C ASP A 283 -21.46 9.00 8.66
N TYR A 284 -21.63 10.15 9.33
CA TYR A 284 -20.55 11.11 9.55
C TYR A 284 -19.47 10.53 10.45
N GLN A 285 -19.86 9.92 11.58
CA GLN A 285 -18.91 9.31 12.52
C GLN A 285 -18.08 8.20 11.86
N ASN A 286 -18.71 7.37 11.05
CA ASN A 286 -18.03 6.33 10.29
C ASN A 286 -17.09 6.92 9.22
N ALA A 287 -17.51 7.98 8.51
CA ALA A 287 -16.65 8.68 7.56
C ALA A 287 -15.42 9.28 8.24
N MET A 288 -15.60 9.96 9.36
CA MET A 288 -14.53 10.52 10.18
C MET A 288 -13.58 9.44 10.67
N ALA A 289 -14.09 8.35 11.24
CA ALA A 289 -13.24 7.28 11.74
C ALA A 289 -12.41 6.59 10.64
N ARG A 290 -12.95 6.46 9.42
CA ARG A 290 -12.17 5.99 8.25
C ARG A 290 -11.04 6.95 7.91
N TYR A 291 -11.33 8.25 7.90
CA TYR A 291 -10.34 9.29 7.64
C TYR A 291 -9.25 9.28 8.70
N ASP A 292 -9.62 9.28 9.98
CA ASP A 292 -8.71 9.31 11.12
C ASP A 292 -7.82 8.07 11.19
N LEU A 293 -8.35 6.87 10.88
CA LEU A 293 -7.55 5.65 10.80
C LEU A 293 -6.49 5.76 9.69
N MET A 294 -6.88 6.20 8.49
CA MET A 294 -5.96 6.40 7.37
C MET A 294 -4.89 7.44 7.71
N GLU A 295 -5.30 8.60 8.21
CA GLU A 295 -4.42 9.72 8.58
C GLU A 295 -3.44 9.30 9.68
N SER A 296 -3.93 8.61 10.73
CA SER A 296 -3.09 8.11 11.82
C SER A 296 -1.99 7.15 11.33
N ILE A 297 -2.29 6.25 10.40
CA ILE A 297 -1.27 5.37 9.82
C ILE A 297 -0.22 6.18 9.05
N LEU A 298 -0.67 7.14 8.22
CA LEU A 298 0.20 8.01 7.42
C LEU A 298 1.08 8.93 8.26
N ASP A 299 0.59 9.40 9.40
CA ASP A 299 1.34 10.27 10.30
C ASP A 299 2.39 9.52 11.12
N ASN A 300 2.18 8.22 11.32
CA ASN A 300 2.97 7.45 12.27
C ASN A 300 3.86 6.37 11.64
N TYR A 301 3.80 6.08 10.33
CA TYR A 301 4.65 5.04 9.72
C TYR A 301 6.15 5.32 9.83
N ILE A 302 6.55 6.59 9.99
CA ILE A 302 7.95 6.95 10.22
C ILE A 302 8.43 6.66 11.65
N LYS A 303 7.52 6.44 12.61
CA LYS A 303 7.82 6.23 14.03
C LYS A 303 8.00 4.73 14.33
N PRO A 304 9.21 4.27 14.70
CA PRO A 304 9.48 2.85 14.98
C PRO A 304 8.56 2.23 16.03
N SER A 305 8.17 2.99 17.05
CA SER A 305 7.37 2.52 18.18
C SER A 305 5.86 2.44 17.92
N ASN A 306 5.35 3.10 16.89
CA ASN A 306 3.90 3.14 16.65
C ASN A 306 3.44 1.86 15.93
N ALA A 307 2.56 1.08 16.57
CA ALA A 307 2.09 -0.20 16.07
C ALA A 307 1.38 -0.06 14.70
N MET A 308 0.35 0.80 14.61
CA MET A 308 -0.44 0.98 13.38
C MET A 308 0.37 1.55 12.22
N GLY A 309 1.27 2.49 12.46
CA GLY A 309 2.22 2.98 11.45
C GLY A 309 3.16 1.87 10.94
N ASN A 310 3.48 0.88 11.77
CA ASN A 310 4.29 -0.26 11.36
C ASN A 310 3.54 -1.29 10.48
N LEU A 311 2.20 -1.24 10.41
CA LEU A 311 1.46 -1.95 9.36
C LEU A 311 1.93 -1.54 7.97
N LEU A 312 2.34 -0.28 7.81
CA LEU A 312 2.85 0.24 6.56
C LEU A 312 4.38 0.15 6.46
N ARG A 313 5.11 0.53 7.53
CA ARG A 313 6.58 0.60 7.54
C ARG A 313 7.25 -0.75 7.24
N ILE A 314 6.74 -1.84 7.82
CA ILE A 314 7.35 -3.18 7.69
C ILE A 314 7.25 -3.66 6.22
N PRO A 315 6.05 -3.70 5.60
CA PRO A 315 5.93 -3.97 4.17
C PRO A 315 6.74 -3.03 3.28
N MET A 316 6.85 -1.74 3.61
CA MET A 316 7.67 -0.80 2.84
C MET A 316 9.16 -1.20 2.80
N ILE A 317 9.73 -1.56 3.95
CA ILE A 317 11.13 -2.01 4.03
C ILE A 317 11.29 -3.28 3.20
N TYR A 318 10.39 -4.24 3.35
CA TYR A 318 10.42 -5.50 2.60
C TYR A 318 10.31 -5.26 1.08
N ALA A 319 9.36 -4.44 0.63
CA ALA A 319 9.15 -4.06 -0.77
C ALA A 319 10.35 -3.35 -1.40
N SER A 320 11.20 -2.69 -0.60
CA SER A 320 12.39 -1.99 -1.10
C SER A 320 13.44 -2.93 -1.71
N PHE A 321 13.43 -4.22 -1.31
CA PHE A 321 14.30 -5.26 -1.85
C PHE A 321 13.73 -5.85 -3.12
N LEU A 322 12.45 -6.25 -3.08
CA LEU A 322 11.80 -7.02 -4.13
C LEU A 322 11.43 -6.14 -5.33
N LEU A 323 10.98 -4.91 -5.06
CA LEU A 323 10.63 -3.91 -6.07
C LEU A 323 11.61 -2.74 -6.01
N SER A 324 12.91 -3.05 -6.10
CA SER A 324 13.96 -2.04 -6.05
C SER A 324 13.92 -1.09 -7.25
N THR A 325 14.08 0.20 -6.99
CA THR A 325 14.21 1.26 -8.00
C THR A 325 15.65 1.79 -8.11
N LYS A 326 16.62 1.12 -7.47
CA LYS A 326 18.06 1.48 -7.61
C LYS A 326 18.53 1.19 -9.04
N PRO A 327 19.29 2.08 -9.71
CA PRO A 327 19.71 1.89 -11.10
C PRO A 327 20.50 0.60 -11.33
N LYS A 328 21.47 0.29 -10.47
CA LYS A 328 22.16 -1.00 -10.42
C LYS A 328 21.49 -1.87 -9.37
N HIS A 329 20.95 -3.01 -9.78
CA HIS A 329 20.26 -3.93 -8.90
C HIS A 329 20.77 -5.35 -9.14
N ASP A 330 21.18 -6.00 -8.06
CA ASP A 330 21.43 -7.43 -8.03
C ASP A 330 20.18 -8.12 -7.45
N TYR A 331 19.62 -9.06 -8.20
CA TYR A 331 18.45 -9.83 -7.79
C TYR A 331 18.70 -10.61 -6.49
N SER A 332 19.93 -11.06 -6.23
CA SER A 332 20.27 -11.84 -5.03
C SER A 332 19.94 -11.12 -3.72
N ILE A 333 19.81 -9.78 -3.76
CA ILE A 333 19.50 -8.97 -2.59
C ILE A 333 18.11 -9.26 -1.99
N ILE A 334 17.18 -9.84 -2.76
CA ILE A 334 15.83 -10.15 -2.24
C ILE A 334 15.89 -11.12 -1.06
N TYR A 335 16.86 -12.03 -1.06
CA TYR A 335 17.05 -13.02 0.01
C TYR A 335 17.57 -12.41 1.32
N LYS A 336 17.99 -11.14 1.30
CA LYS A 336 18.39 -10.40 2.50
C LYS A 336 17.22 -9.68 3.18
N ALA A 337 16.04 -9.65 2.55
CA ALA A 337 14.91 -8.88 3.06
C ALA A 337 14.47 -9.33 4.47
N TYR A 338 14.46 -10.64 4.73
CA TYR A 338 14.18 -11.22 6.04
C TYR A 338 15.16 -10.73 7.11
N ASP A 339 16.47 -10.86 6.85
CA ASP A 339 17.52 -10.48 7.78
C ASP A 339 17.53 -8.97 8.07
N ILE A 340 17.14 -8.16 7.10
CA ILE A 340 17.05 -6.70 7.26
C ILE A 340 15.90 -6.34 8.21
N ILE A 341 14.74 -6.99 8.09
CA ILE A 341 13.65 -6.81 9.05
C ILE A 341 14.08 -7.30 10.43
N LYS A 342 14.72 -8.48 10.53
CA LYS A 342 15.25 -9.00 11.80
C LYS A 342 16.23 -8.04 12.46
N SER A 343 17.19 -7.50 11.71
CA SER A 343 18.13 -6.49 12.21
C SER A 343 17.41 -5.19 12.62
N GLY A 344 16.34 -4.82 11.92
CA GLY A 344 15.47 -3.71 12.30
C GLY A 344 14.84 -3.90 13.69
N ILE A 345 14.43 -5.13 14.03
CA ILE A 345 13.91 -5.47 15.36
C ILE A 345 15.02 -5.31 16.41
N GLU A 346 16.18 -5.92 16.17
CA GLU A 346 17.32 -5.89 17.10
C GLU A 346 17.81 -4.47 17.41
N LYS A 347 17.71 -3.56 16.43
CA LYS A 347 18.09 -2.15 16.55
C LYS A 347 16.96 -1.23 17.01
N GLY A 348 15.75 -1.74 17.26
CA GLY A 348 14.59 -0.92 17.64
C GLY A 348 14.11 0.06 16.56
N LEU A 349 14.36 -0.24 15.28
CA LEU A 349 14.02 0.62 14.14
C LEU A 349 12.63 0.34 13.54
N ILE A 350 11.95 -0.71 14.03
CA ILE A 350 10.59 -1.14 13.68
C ILE A 350 9.90 -1.77 14.91
N HIS A 351 8.58 -1.82 14.89
CA HIS A 351 7.79 -2.38 15.99
C HIS A 351 7.97 -3.89 16.08
N ALA A 352 8.60 -4.36 17.17
CA ALA A 352 9.09 -5.73 17.29
C ALA A 352 7.98 -6.79 17.16
N SER A 353 6.85 -6.62 17.84
CA SER A 353 5.76 -7.60 17.82
C SER A 353 5.18 -7.76 16.42
N PHE A 354 4.98 -6.65 15.71
CA PHE A 354 4.42 -6.66 14.35
C PHE A 354 5.43 -7.23 13.36
N ALA A 355 6.71 -6.87 13.49
CA ALA A 355 7.76 -7.39 12.63
C ALA A 355 7.97 -8.89 12.82
N LYS A 356 7.86 -9.42 14.04
CA LYS A 356 7.92 -10.88 14.29
C LYS A 356 6.75 -11.62 13.62
N VAL A 357 5.54 -11.07 13.65
CA VAL A 357 4.40 -11.62 12.91
C VAL A 357 4.68 -11.61 11.42
N PHE A 358 5.18 -10.49 10.88
CA PHE A 358 5.54 -10.39 9.48
C PHE A 358 6.61 -11.39 9.06
N LEU A 359 7.67 -11.58 9.85
CA LEU A 359 8.72 -12.57 9.58
C LEU A 359 8.18 -14.00 9.52
N LYS A 360 7.19 -14.35 10.36
CA LYS A 360 6.51 -15.65 10.29
C LYS A 360 5.69 -15.80 9.01
N LEU A 361 5.02 -14.73 8.56
CA LEU A 361 4.27 -14.73 7.31
C LEU A 361 5.17 -14.91 6.09
N VAL A 362 6.27 -14.15 5.98
CA VAL A 362 7.07 -14.15 4.75
C VAL A 362 8.06 -15.31 4.67
N GLY A 363 8.54 -15.82 5.81
CA GLY A 363 9.67 -16.74 5.84
C GLY A 363 10.95 -16.14 5.25
N GLN A 364 12.03 -16.91 5.23
CA GLN A 364 13.34 -16.49 4.74
C GLN A 364 13.35 -16.29 3.21
N TYR A 365 12.50 -17.02 2.49
CA TYR A 365 12.44 -17.01 1.03
C TYR A 365 11.23 -16.23 0.54
N PRO A 366 11.42 -15.08 -0.12
CA PRO A 366 10.30 -14.26 -0.58
C PRO A 366 9.38 -14.95 -1.58
N LEU A 367 8.09 -14.61 -1.57
CA LEU A 367 7.17 -14.97 -2.64
C LEU A 367 7.70 -14.52 -4.01
N GLY A 368 7.67 -15.41 -5.00
CA GLY A 368 8.23 -15.21 -6.34
C GLY A 368 9.74 -15.41 -6.43
N ALA A 369 10.42 -15.80 -5.34
CA ALA A 369 11.84 -16.12 -5.36
C ALA A 369 12.12 -17.50 -5.98
N GLY A 370 13.25 -17.65 -6.66
CA GLY A 370 13.69 -18.90 -7.27
C GLY A 370 14.74 -19.63 -6.43
N ILE A 371 14.39 -20.80 -5.90
CA ILE A 371 15.30 -21.65 -5.13
C ILE A 371 15.66 -22.93 -5.89
N TYR A 372 16.77 -23.55 -5.50
CA TYR A 372 17.12 -24.91 -5.90
C TYR A 372 17.08 -25.84 -4.69
N PHE A 373 16.74 -27.11 -4.91
CA PHE A 373 16.63 -28.11 -3.85
C PHE A 373 16.99 -29.51 -4.36
N ILE A 374 17.34 -30.44 -3.48
CA ILE A 374 17.48 -31.86 -3.80
C ILE A 374 16.11 -32.54 -3.70
N SER A 375 15.64 -33.13 -4.78
CA SER A 375 14.37 -33.86 -4.81
C SER A 375 14.53 -35.22 -4.14
N LYS A 376 13.69 -35.54 -3.15
CA LYS A 376 13.63 -36.90 -2.57
C LYS A 376 13.22 -37.97 -3.58
N GLU A 377 12.41 -37.59 -4.57
CA GLU A 377 11.91 -38.54 -5.57
C GLU A 377 13.01 -38.94 -6.56
N THR A 378 13.86 -37.98 -6.98
CA THR A 378 14.85 -38.21 -8.04
C THR A 378 16.29 -38.26 -7.53
N GLY A 379 16.56 -37.79 -6.32
CA GLY A 379 17.89 -37.54 -5.79
C GLY A 379 18.62 -36.38 -6.48
N GLN A 380 18.01 -35.73 -7.48
CA GLN A 380 18.66 -34.73 -8.32
C GLN A 380 18.36 -33.30 -7.84
N PRO A 381 19.24 -32.33 -8.15
CA PRO A 381 18.94 -30.92 -8.01
C PRO A 381 17.81 -30.49 -8.94
N GLU A 382 16.78 -29.89 -8.36
CA GLU A 382 15.64 -29.32 -9.06
C GLU A 382 15.49 -27.83 -8.71
N ARG A 383 14.72 -27.09 -9.52
CA ARG A 383 14.45 -25.67 -9.31
C ARG A 383 12.97 -25.46 -9.01
N ALA A 384 12.66 -24.47 -8.19
CA ALA A 384 11.30 -24.15 -7.77
C ALA A 384 11.08 -22.64 -7.65
N ILE A 385 9.82 -22.23 -7.63
CA ILE A 385 9.37 -20.86 -7.33
C ILE A 385 8.60 -20.88 -6.02
N VAL A 386 8.96 -20.01 -5.09
CA VAL A 386 8.21 -19.83 -3.84
C VAL A 386 6.86 -19.18 -4.12
N ILE A 387 5.78 -19.83 -3.69
CA ILE A 387 4.39 -19.42 -3.97
C ILE A 387 3.51 -19.24 -2.73
N GLY A 388 3.93 -19.76 -1.57
CA GLY A 388 3.10 -19.75 -0.36
C GLY A 388 3.75 -19.03 0.80
N MET A 389 2.96 -18.20 1.48
CA MET A 389 3.31 -17.58 2.75
C MET A 389 3.12 -18.55 3.92
N SER A 390 3.49 -18.12 5.12
CA SER A 390 3.34 -18.86 6.39
C SER A 390 4.00 -20.25 6.37
N PRO A 391 5.29 -20.37 5.99
CA PRO A 391 5.97 -21.65 6.05
C PRO A 391 6.04 -22.15 7.50
N ASN A 392 5.96 -23.48 7.69
CA ASN A 392 6.00 -24.10 9.02
C ASN A 392 7.26 -23.72 9.81
N GLU A 393 8.39 -23.67 9.12
CA GLU A 393 9.67 -23.18 9.63
C GLU A 393 10.14 -22.00 8.80
N TYR A 394 10.79 -21.03 9.44
CA TYR A 394 11.21 -19.79 8.76
C TYR A 394 12.14 -20.04 7.56
N ASN A 395 12.93 -21.12 7.58
CA ASN A 395 13.88 -21.53 6.54
C ASN A 395 13.34 -22.66 5.65
N SER A 396 12.02 -22.87 5.65
CA SER A 396 11.32 -23.74 4.69
C SER A 396 10.55 -22.90 3.67
N ALA A 397 10.16 -23.50 2.54
CA ALA A 397 9.45 -22.82 1.47
C ALA A 397 8.31 -23.66 0.91
N ILE A 398 7.15 -23.03 0.72
CA ILE A 398 6.06 -23.61 -0.08
C ILE A 398 6.27 -23.16 -1.53
N VAL A 399 6.48 -24.11 -2.43
CA VAL A 399 6.94 -23.85 -3.80
C VAL A 399 6.10 -24.58 -4.84
N LYS A 400 6.18 -24.12 -6.10
CA LYS A 400 5.90 -24.94 -7.28
C LYS A 400 7.19 -25.36 -7.96
N GLN A 401 7.32 -26.64 -8.27
CA GLN A 401 8.48 -27.19 -8.97
C GLN A 401 8.48 -26.77 -10.44
N ILE A 402 9.66 -26.40 -10.97
CA ILE A 402 9.83 -25.88 -12.32
C ILE A 402 10.98 -26.61 -13.04
N THR A 403 10.85 -27.90 -13.37
CA THR A 403 11.83 -28.52 -14.28
C THR A 403 11.45 -28.30 -15.74
N ARG A 404 12.38 -28.63 -16.67
CA ARG A 404 12.09 -28.65 -18.11
C ARG A 404 10.87 -29.51 -18.45
N ARG A 405 10.65 -30.59 -17.70
CA ARG A 405 9.48 -31.46 -17.86
C ARG A 405 8.20 -30.72 -17.45
N GLN A 406 8.16 -30.10 -16.27
CA GLN A 406 6.95 -29.39 -15.83
C GLN A 406 6.60 -28.23 -16.75
N ILE A 407 7.59 -27.47 -17.25
CA ILE A 407 7.35 -26.43 -18.27
C ILE A 407 6.78 -27.02 -19.56
N LYS A 408 7.36 -28.12 -20.07
CA LYS A 408 6.92 -28.74 -21.33
C LYS A 408 5.49 -29.30 -21.27
N TYR A 409 5.07 -29.79 -20.10
CA TYR A 409 3.78 -30.46 -19.91
C TYR A 409 2.74 -29.63 -19.13
N ASP A 410 3.06 -28.39 -18.76
CA ASP A 410 2.22 -27.50 -17.95
C ASP A 410 1.68 -28.15 -16.65
N ASP A 411 2.51 -28.99 -16.02
CA ASP A 411 2.16 -29.79 -14.85
C ASP A 411 2.97 -29.36 -13.62
N PHE A 412 2.52 -28.29 -12.95
CA PHE A 412 3.27 -27.67 -11.85
C PHE A 412 2.80 -28.17 -10.49
N SER A 413 3.60 -29.02 -9.84
CA SER A 413 3.28 -29.55 -8.51
C SER A 413 3.77 -28.68 -7.35
N GLN A 414 2.93 -28.52 -6.34
CA GLN A 414 3.23 -27.85 -5.08
C GLN A 414 3.98 -28.77 -4.11
N ALA A 415 5.06 -28.25 -3.53
CA ALA A 415 5.87 -28.94 -2.54
C ALA A 415 6.24 -28.01 -1.37
N LEU A 416 6.39 -28.60 -0.17
CA LEU A 416 7.08 -27.99 0.95
C LEU A 416 8.54 -28.41 0.91
N ILE A 417 9.45 -27.46 0.71
CA ILE A 417 10.90 -27.68 0.73
C ILE A 417 11.42 -27.32 2.12
N THR A 418 11.88 -28.33 2.85
CA THR A 418 12.56 -28.14 4.13
C THR A 418 14.01 -27.68 3.94
N PHE A 419 14.61 -27.10 4.98
CA PHE A 419 15.97 -26.56 4.90
C PHE A 419 17.03 -27.63 4.60
N ASP A 420 16.78 -28.88 4.99
CA ASP A 420 17.67 -30.03 4.77
C ASP A 420 17.85 -30.41 3.30
N TYR A 421 16.93 -29.97 2.42
CA TYR A 421 16.98 -30.24 0.99
C TYR A 421 17.24 -28.98 0.17
N ASN A 422 17.18 -27.79 0.77
CA ASN A 422 17.41 -26.54 0.08
C ASN A 422 18.91 -26.35 -0.24
N LEU A 423 19.27 -26.12 -1.50
CA LEU A 423 20.68 -25.97 -1.89
C LEU A 423 21.36 -24.73 -1.33
N LEU A 424 20.65 -23.77 -0.72
CA LEU A 424 21.29 -22.72 0.06
C LEU A 424 21.94 -23.27 1.34
N ASN A 425 21.42 -24.35 1.90
CA ASN A 425 22.01 -25.05 3.04
C ASN A 425 23.25 -25.83 2.59
N HIS A 426 24.39 -25.59 3.25
CA HIS A 426 25.61 -26.32 2.99
C HIS A 426 25.49 -27.81 3.30
N GLU A 427 24.80 -28.17 4.39
CA GLU A 427 24.64 -29.56 4.78
C GLU A 427 23.75 -30.32 3.78
N ALA A 428 22.74 -29.68 3.20
CA ALA A 428 21.93 -30.27 2.12
C ALA A 428 22.79 -30.70 0.92
N ARG A 429 23.78 -29.86 0.55
CA ARG A 429 24.71 -30.17 -0.54
C ARG A 429 25.66 -31.30 -0.17
N LYS A 430 26.20 -31.28 1.04
CA LYS A 430 27.12 -32.30 1.55
C LYS A 430 26.46 -33.68 1.68
N ASN A 431 25.18 -33.72 2.04
CA ASN A 431 24.42 -34.95 2.23
C ASN A 431 23.83 -35.51 0.92
N SER A 432 24.03 -34.82 -0.20
CA SER A 432 23.62 -35.28 -1.53
C SER A 432 24.66 -36.22 -2.16
N ASP A 433 24.27 -36.90 -3.23
CA ASP A 433 25.16 -37.76 -4.02
C ASP A 433 26.20 -36.97 -4.86
N PHE A 434 26.21 -35.63 -4.80
CA PHE A 434 27.06 -34.78 -5.63
C PHE A 434 28.21 -34.15 -4.86
N GLY A 435 29.42 -34.22 -5.45
CA GLY A 435 30.60 -33.54 -4.93
C GLY A 435 30.61 -32.02 -5.20
N ALA A 436 31.48 -31.29 -4.49
CA ALA A 436 31.63 -29.85 -4.64
C ALA A 436 31.91 -29.37 -6.08
N ALA A 437 32.67 -30.16 -6.86
CA ALA A 437 32.97 -29.86 -8.26
C ALA A 437 31.72 -29.84 -9.15
N PHE A 438 30.75 -30.73 -8.88
CA PHE A 438 29.47 -30.73 -9.58
C PHE A 438 28.71 -29.43 -9.30
N TYR A 439 28.60 -29.03 -8.03
CA TYR A 439 27.88 -27.81 -7.66
C TYR A 439 28.52 -26.55 -8.21
N ALA A 440 29.86 -26.45 -8.18
CA ALA A 440 30.58 -25.32 -8.76
C ALA A 440 30.33 -25.19 -10.28
N LYS A 441 30.23 -26.32 -10.99
CA LYS A 441 29.93 -26.37 -12.42
C LYS A 441 28.46 -26.06 -12.72
N GLN A 442 27.54 -26.62 -11.95
CA GLN A 442 26.09 -26.54 -12.21
C GLN A 442 25.47 -25.22 -11.74
N PHE A 443 26.02 -24.62 -10.67
CA PHE A 443 25.49 -23.40 -10.04
C PHE A 443 26.58 -22.32 -9.91
N PRO A 444 27.21 -21.90 -11.03
CA PRO A 444 28.34 -20.97 -10.99
C PRO A 444 27.98 -19.57 -10.47
N ARG A 445 26.69 -19.24 -10.41
CA ARG A 445 26.15 -17.96 -9.92
C ARG A 445 25.48 -18.08 -8.55
N GLY A 446 25.65 -19.21 -7.86
CA GLY A 446 25.03 -19.51 -6.57
C GLY A 446 23.74 -20.32 -6.67
N TYR A 447 23.13 -20.56 -5.51
CA TYR A 447 22.03 -21.53 -5.33
C TYR A 447 20.63 -20.88 -5.34
N THR A 448 20.50 -19.78 -6.08
CA THR A 448 19.24 -19.07 -6.31
C THR A 448 19.16 -18.63 -7.75
N TRP A 449 17.96 -18.40 -8.26
CA TRP A 449 17.73 -17.92 -9.62
C TRP A 449 16.56 -16.92 -9.66
N ASN A 450 16.40 -16.22 -10.78
CA ASN A 450 15.34 -15.22 -10.96
C ASN A 450 14.20 -15.79 -11.83
N PRO A 451 13.03 -16.14 -11.25
CA PRO A 451 11.95 -16.73 -12.02
C PRO A 451 11.28 -15.80 -13.03
N ALA A 452 11.44 -14.48 -12.90
CA ALA A 452 10.94 -13.54 -13.89
C ALA A 452 11.58 -13.75 -15.28
N GLU A 453 12.71 -14.45 -15.37
CA GLU A 453 13.38 -14.79 -16.65
C GLU A 453 12.53 -15.70 -17.53
N VAL A 454 11.69 -16.55 -16.93
CA VAL A 454 10.88 -17.55 -17.64
C VAL A 454 9.38 -17.30 -17.48
N TRP A 455 8.97 -16.40 -16.58
CA TRP A 455 7.56 -16.21 -16.21
C TRP A 455 6.65 -15.77 -17.36
N GLU A 456 7.06 -14.78 -18.15
CA GLU A 456 6.26 -14.26 -19.27
C GLU A 456 6.51 -15.00 -20.60
N ILE A 457 7.47 -15.94 -20.63
CA ILE A 457 7.97 -16.57 -21.88
C ILE A 457 7.71 -18.07 -21.91
N GLU A 458 8.00 -18.78 -20.83
CA GLU A 458 7.97 -20.24 -20.77
C GLU A 458 6.86 -20.79 -19.87
N ILE A 459 6.40 -20.03 -18.87
CA ILE A 459 5.41 -20.50 -17.89
C ILE A 459 4.01 -20.08 -18.31
N ASN A 460 3.13 -21.05 -18.54
CA ASN A 460 1.69 -20.78 -18.64
C ASN A 460 1.14 -20.44 -17.24
N GLN A 461 0.72 -19.19 -17.07
CA GLN A 461 0.34 -18.65 -15.75
C GLN A 461 -0.98 -19.27 -15.23
N ASP A 462 -1.87 -19.68 -16.12
CA ASP A 462 -3.16 -20.26 -15.74
C ASP A 462 -2.96 -21.66 -15.20
N THR A 463 -2.16 -22.48 -15.88
CA THR A 463 -1.80 -23.83 -15.42
C THR A 463 -0.91 -23.77 -14.19
N PHE A 464 0.01 -22.79 -14.10
CA PHE A 464 0.83 -22.57 -12.92
C PHE A 464 -0.02 -22.35 -11.67
N TRP A 465 -1.11 -21.58 -11.75
CA TRP A 465 -1.99 -21.33 -10.60
C TRP A 465 -3.11 -22.36 -10.41
N ARG A 466 -3.16 -23.45 -11.20
CA ARG A 466 -4.10 -24.55 -10.95
C ARG A 466 -3.83 -25.21 -9.60
N ARG A 467 -4.92 -25.63 -8.97
CA ARG A 467 -4.93 -26.26 -7.65
C ARG A 467 -4.33 -27.66 -7.76
N ASP A 468 -3.36 -27.93 -6.91
CA ASP A 468 -2.88 -29.30 -6.69
C ASP A 468 -3.75 -29.95 -5.61
N ASN A 469 -4.10 -31.22 -5.80
CA ASN A 469 -4.95 -31.95 -4.87
C ASN A 469 -4.25 -32.24 -3.53
N ALA A 470 -2.92 -32.20 -3.47
CA ALA A 470 -2.14 -32.40 -2.25
C ALA A 470 -0.77 -31.72 -2.33
N MET A 471 -0.35 -31.07 -1.24
CA MET A 471 1.01 -30.54 -1.08
C MET A 471 1.97 -31.69 -0.78
N ARG A 472 2.98 -31.88 -1.63
CA ARG A 472 4.03 -32.89 -1.40
C ARG A 472 5.00 -32.41 -0.31
N LYS A 473 5.46 -33.31 0.55
CA LYS A 473 6.57 -33.01 1.48
C LYS A 473 7.87 -33.42 0.82
N ASN A 474 8.82 -32.49 0.74
CA ASN A 474 10.20 -32.78 0.40
C ASN A 474 11.06 -32.67 1.66
#